data_AF-A0A2U2BKY3-F1
#
_entry.id   AF-A0A2U2BKY3-F1
#
_cell.length_a   1.000
_cell.length_b   1.000
_cell.length_c   1.000
_cell.angle_alpha   90.00
_cell.angle_beta   90.00
_cell.angle_gamma   90.00
#
_symmetry.space_group_name_H-M   'P 1'
#
loop_
_entity.id
_entity.type
_entity.pdbx_description
1 polymer ?
#
loop_
_entity_poly.entity_id
_entity_poly.type
_entity_poly.pdbx_seq_one_letter_code
_entity_poly.pdbx_strand_id
1 'polypeptide(L)'
;MSLVRTTDDHFQLRDGETLLEGLERTGHQVEYQCRSGYCGSCRIPLVYGKVAYKEQPLAYVGPGEVLPCCCTVLEPIMVDCQRIARIQEEAEDQFGFTGLNP
;
A
#
# COMPACT_ATOMS: atom_id res chain seq x y z
N MET A 1 -16.91 -1.58 8.13
CA MET A 1 -15.65 -2.07 8.74
C MET A 1 -15.28 -3.46 8.25
N SER A 2 -14.26 -3.56 7.41
CA SER A 2 -13.73 -4.81 6.85
C SER A 2 -12.41 -5.19 7.55
N LEU A 3 -12.19 -6.49 7.82
CA LEU A 3 -10.95 -6.97 8.46
C LEU A 3 -9.86 -7.17 7.40
N VAL A 4 -8.69 -6.58 7.65
CA VAL A 4 -7.50 -6.74 6.82
C VAL A 4 -6.46 -7.50 7.62
N ARG A 5 -5.94 -8.59 7.07
CA ARG A 5 -4.82 -9.35 7.62
C ARG A 5 -3.58 -9.10 6.78
N THR A 6 -2.45 -8.95 7.44
CA THR A 6 -1.14 -8.85 6.81
C THR A 6 -0.29 -10.04 7.24
N THR A 7 0.96 -10.09 6.78
CA THR A 7 1.85 -11.21 7.08
C THR A 7 2.23 -11.24 8.56
N ASP A 8 2.26 -10.08 9.22
CA ASP A 8 2.68 -9.91 10.62
C ASP A 8 1.57 -9.41 11.58
N ASP A 9 0.46 -8.85 11.07
CA ASP A 9 -0.57 -8.25 11.91
C ASP A 9 -1.99 -8.36 11.30
N HIS A 10 -2.98 -7.75 11.95
CA HIS A 10 -4.30 -7.54 11.40
C HIS A 10 -4.91 -6.25 11.94
N PHE A 11 -5.75 -5.60 11.14
CA PHE A 11 -6.41 -4.37 11.53
C PHE A 11 -7.78 -4.23 10.87
N GLN A 12 -8.61 -3.36 11.44
CA GLN A 12 -9.88 -2.99 10.84
C GLN A 12 -9.70 -1.76 9.94
N LEU A 13 -10.23 -1.87 8.73
CA LEU A 13 -10.31 -0.75 7.79
C LEU A 13 -11.47 0.16 8.20
N ARG A 14 -11.18 1.45 8.33
CA ARG A 14 -12.17 2.47 8.71
C ARG A 14 -13.11 2.75 7.53
N ASP A 15 -14.32 3.18 7.83
CA ASP A 15 -15.27 3.53 6.76
C ASP A 15 -14.77 4.79 6.01
N GLY A 16 -14.73 4.72 4.68
CA GLY A 16 -14.19 5.77 3.82
C GLY A 16 -12.66 5.75 3.65
N GLU A 17 -11.95 4.87 4.34
CA GLU A 17 -10.50 4.68 4.21
C GLU A 17 -10.19 3.69 3.08
N THR A 18 -9.21 4.03 2.25
CA THR A 18 -8.63 3.11 1.26
C THR A 18 -7.76 2.08 1.93
N LEU A 19 -7.55 0.93 1.28
CA LEU A 19 -6.65 -0.10 1.81
C LEU A 19 -5.23 0.45 2.03
N LEU A 20 -4.77 1.35 1.16
CA LEU A 20 -3.47 2.02 1.29
C LEU A 20 -3.40 2.84 2.59
N GLU A 21 -4.38 3.70 2.85
CA GLU A 21 -4.41 4.52 4.07
C GLU A 21 -4.46 3.66 5.34
N GLY A 22 -5.19 2.54 5.30
CA GLY A 22 -5.22 1.59 6.41
C GLY A 22 -3.86 0.95 6.68
N LEU A 23 -3.12 0.58 5.64
CA LEU A 23 -1.76 0.05 5.71
C LEU A 23 -0.78 1.09 6.25
N GLU A 24 -0.81 2.32 5.70
CA GLU A 24 0.02 3.45 6.17
C GLU A 24 -0.23 3.74 7.65
N ARG A 25 -1.51 3.87 8.06
CA ARG A 25 -1.91 4.16 9.44
C ARG A 25 -1.43 3.13 10.45
N THR A 26 -1.31 1.88 10.02
CA THR A 26 -0.88 0.78 10.89
C THR A 26 0.63 0.52 10.82
N GLY A 27 1.36 1.30 10.01
CA GLY A 27 2.81 1.27 9.89
C GLY A 27 3.32 0.14 8.99
N HIS A 28 2.50 -0.30 8.04
CA HIS A 28 2.90 -1.26 7.02
C HIS A 28 3.72 -0.60 5.92
N GLN A 29 4.76 -1.29 5.46
CA GLN A 29 5.59 -0.86 4.35
C GLN A 29 4.87 -1.15 3.04
N VAL A 30 4.37 -0.09 2.42
CA VAL A 30 3.72 -0.13 1.11
C VAL A 30 4.29 1.00 0.28
N GLU A 31 4.84 0.65 -0.89
CA GLU A 31 5.31 1.65 -1.84
C GLU A 31 4.10 2.37 -2.43
N TYR A 32 4.16 3.69 -2.63
CA TYR A 32 3.09 4.40 -3.33
C TYR A 32 3.66 5.66 -3.98
N GLN A 33 2.99 6.12 -5.04
CA GLN A 33 3.33 7.38 -5.70
C GLN A 33 2.06 8.17 -6.06
N CYS A 34 1.26 7.67 -7.01
CA CYS A 34 0.15 8.45 -7.57
C CYS A 34 -1.15 8.45 -6.74
N ARG A 35 -1.33 7.50 -5.81
CA ARG A 35 -2.56 7.24 -5.04
C ARG A 35 -3.88 7.06 -5.84
N SER A 36 -3.85 7.08 -7.17
CA SER A 36 -5.05 7.02 -8.01
C SER A 36 -5.05 5.87 -9.03
N GLY A 37 -4.23 4.83 -8.82
CA GLY A 37 -4.21 3.64 -9.69
C GLY A 37 -3.57 3.84 -11.07
N TYR A 38 -2.85 4.94 -11.29
CA TYR A 38 -2.15 5.22 -12.57
C TYR A 38 -0.78 4.56 -12.67
N CYS A 39 0.04 4.63 -11.62
CA CYS A 39 1.45 4.22 -11.66
C CYS A 39 1.68 2.74 -11.34
N GLY A 40 0.78 2.10 -10.58
CA GLY A 40 0.96 0.72 -10.11
C GLY A 40 1.96 0.53 -8.98
N SER A 41 2.63 1.59 -8.47
CA SER A 41 3.59 1.48 -7.36
C SER A 41 2.97 0.94 -6.07
N CYS A 42 1.66 1.10 -5.88
CA CYS A 42 0.95 0.61 -4.69
C CYS A 42 0.74 -0.91 -4.67
N ARG A 43 1.12 -1.62 -5.74
CA ARG A 43 0.82 -3.04 -5.94
C ARG A 43 1.38 -3.91 -4.82
N ILE A 44 0.51 -4.77 -4.28
CA ILE A 44 0.87 -5.81 -3.31
C ILE A 44 0.19 -7.14 -3.67
N PRO A 45 0.76 -8.29 -3.28
CA PRO A 45 0.12 -9.58 -3.46
C PRO A 45 -1.12 -9.73 -2.57
N LEU A 46 -2.23 -10.18 -3.16
CA LEU A 46 -3.46 -10.57 -2.47
C LEU A 46 -3.44 -12.08 -2.24
N VAL A 47 -3.15 -12.48 -1.00
CA VAL A 47 -3.07 -13.90 -0.59
C VAL A 47 -4.46 -14.51 -0.47
N TYR A 48 -5.43 -13.75 0.04
CA TYR A 48 -6.79 -14.22 0.26
C TYR A 48 -7.82 -13.09 0.17
N GLY A 49 -9.04 -13.46 -0.24
CA GLY A 49 -10.21 -12.61 -0.26
C GLY A 49 -10.40 -11.89 -1.59
N LYS A 50 -11.32 -10.93 -1.62
CA LYS A 50 -11.73 -10.21 -2.82
C LYS A 50 -11.83 -8.71 -2.61
N VAL A 51 -11.40 -8.00 -3.64
CA VAL A 51 -11.50 -6.56 -3.77
C VAL A 51 -12.20 -6.21 -5.06
N ALA A 52 -12.83 -5.04 -5.10
CA ALA A 52 -13.40 -4.48 -6.31
C ALA A 52 -12.78 -3.13 -6.61
N TYR A 53 -12.89 -2.69 -7.86
CA TYR A 53 -12.48 -1.36 -8.28
C TYR A 53 -13.72 -0.63 -8.79
N LYS A 54 -14.01 0.52 -8.21
CA LYS A 54 -15.12 1.37 -8.68
C LYS A 54 -14.83 1.87 -10.10
N GLU A 55 -13.57 2.23 -10.35
CA GLU A 55 -13.04 2.61 -11.65
C GLU A 55 -11.83 1.73 -11.93
N GLN A 56 -11.76 1.17 -13.14
CA GLN A 56 -10.64 0.30 -13.49
C GLN A 56 -9.32 1.09 -13.46
N PRO A 57 -8.30 0.61 -12.73
CA PRO A 57 -7.00 1.25 -12.73
C PRO A 57 -6.36 1.18 -14.11
N LEU A 58 -5.63 2.23 -14.47
CA LEU A 58 -4.82 2.28 -15.70
C LEU A 58 -3.56 1.42 -15.59
N ALA A 59 -3.05 1.25 -14.38
CA ALA A 59 -1.97 0.32 -14.10
C ALA A 59 -2.46 -1.13 -14.26
N TYR A 60 -1.62 -1.96 -14.86
CA TYR A 60 -1.86 -3.40 -14.92
C TYR A 60 -1.89 -4.02 -13.51
N VAL A 61 -2.90 -4.86 -13.27
CA VAL A 61 -3.05 -5.65 -12.03
C VAL A 61 -2.99 -7.12 -12.42
N GLY A 62 -1.94 -7.82 -11.97
CA GLY A 62 -1.77 -9.24 -12.23
C GLY A 62 -2.74 -10.12 -11.43
N PRO A 63 -2.85 -11.40 -11.81
CA PRO A 63 -3.60 -12.36 -11.02
C PRO A 63 -2.97 -12.51 -9.63
N GLY A 64 -3.78 -12.39 -8.58
CA GLY A 64 -3.29 -12.45 -7.19
C GLY A 64 -2.61 -11.16 -6.73
N GLU A 65 -2.80 -10.04 -7.43
CA GLU A 65 -2.29 -8.73 -7.03
C GLU A 65 -3.44 -7.73 -6.82
N VAL A 66 -3.19 -6.70 -6.02
CA VAL A 66 -4.14 -5.62 -5.76
C VAL A 66 -3.45 -4.26 -5.72
N LEU A 67 -4.18 -3.21 -6.12
CA LEU A 67 -3.79 -1.81 -5.94
C LEU A 67 -4.55 -1.22 -4.73
N PRO A 68 -3.95 -1.23 -3.53
CA PRO A 68 -4.56 -0.77 -2.29
C PRO A 68 -4.99 0.70 -2.33
N CYS A 69 -4.40 1.50 -3.21
CA CYS A 69 -4.70 2.92 -3.36
C CYS A 69 -6.06 3.23 -3.99
N CYS A 70 -6.66 2.30 -4.74
CA CYS A 70 -7.94 2.53 -5.41
C CYS A 70 -8.92 1.35 -5.32
N CYS A 71 -8.58 0.30 -4.57
CA CYS A 71 -9.46 -0.84 -4.36
C CYS A 71 -10.45 -0.61 -3.22
N THR A 72 -11.62 -1.22 -3.35
CA THR A 72 -12.65 -1.35 -2.31
C THR A 72 -12.64 -2.77 -1.78
N VAL A 73 -12.45 -2.92 -0.48
CA VAL A 73 -12.46 -4.22 0.20
C VAL A 73 -13.91 -4.70 0.39
N LEU A 74 -14.27 -5.82 -0.23
CA LEU A 74 -15.63 -6.37 -0.16
C LEU A 74 -15.83 -7.39 0.97
N GLU A 75 -14.76 -8.09 1.33
CA GLU A 75 -14.75 -9.14 2.34
C GLU A 75 -13.45 -9.10 3.14
N PRO A 76 -13.30 -9.87 4.22
CA PRO A 76 -12.01 -9.99 4.89
C PRO A 76 -10.90 -10.46 3.94
N ILE A 77 -9.83 -9.70 3.84
CA ILE A 77 -8.71 -9.99 2.94
C ILE A 77 -7.41 -10.26 3.69
N MET A 78 -6.49 -10.97 3.04
CA MET A 78 -5.11 -11.10 3.46
C MET A 78 -4.20 -10.63 2.33
N VAL A 79 -3.32 -9.68 2.65
CA VAL A 79 -2.31 -9.16 1.72
C VAL A 79 -0.91 -9.46 2.22
N ASP A 80 0.02 -9.70 1.30
CA ASP A 80 1.43 -9.88 1.65
C ASP A 80 2.09 -8.50 1.78
N CYS A 81 2.14 -8.03 3.02
CA CYS A 81 2.69 -6.74 3.39
C CYS A 81 3.17 -6.84 4.85
N GLN A 82 4.27 -6.17 5.17
CA GLN A 82 4.91 -6.24 6.49
C GLN A 82 5.02 -4.87 7.13
N ARG A 83 4.92 -4.80 8.46
CA ARG A 83 5.21 -3.56 9.20
C ARG A 83 6.68 -3.21 9.15
N ILE A 84 6.96 -1.91 9.05
CA ILE A 84 8.30 -1.39 9.27
C ILE A 84 8.60 -1.58 10.75
N ALA A 85 9.37 -2.63 11.08
CA ALA A 85 9.99 -2.74 12.38
C ALA A 85 10.94 -1.55 12.53
N ARG A 86 10.54 -0.53 13.30
CA ARG A 86 11.34 0.67 13.53
C ARG A 86 12.73 0.29 14.05
N ILE A 87 13.72 0.23 13.16
CA ILE A 87 15.07 0.66 13.50
C ILE A 87 15.06 2.16 13.20
N GLN A 88 15.45 2.96 14.19
CA GLN A 88 15.43 4.42 14.14
C GLN A 88 16.07 4.97 12.85
N GLU A 89 15.47 6.04 12.35
CA GLU A 89 15.91 6.93 11.27
C GLU A 89 17.44 7.04 11.16
N GLU A 90 18.00 6.86 9.96
CA GLU A 90 19.24 7.51 9.45
C GLU A 90 19.60 6.95 8.05
N ALA A 91 19.00 7.45 6.97
CA ALA A 91 19.60 7.39 5.62
C ALA A 91 18.92 8.27 4.53
N GLU A 92 18.14 9.30 4.89
CA GLU A 92 17.48 10.16 3.87
C GLU A 92 18.12 11.53 3.65
N ASP A 93 19.40 11.74 3.99
CA ASP A 93 20.06 13.04 3.70
C ASP A 93 21.58 12.95 3.38
N GLN A 94 22.03 12.03 2.52
CA GLN A 94 23.43 12.10 2.01
C GLN A 94 23.63 11.85 0.52
N PHE A 95 22.63 12.11 -0.32
CA PHE A 95 22.87 12.31 -1.77
C PHE A 95 22.11 13.53 -2.31
N GLY A 96 22.32 14.66 -1.63
CA GLY A 96 22.08 15.98 -2.21
C GLY A 96 23.15 16.29 -3.26
N PHE A 97 22.82 16.00 -4.51
CA PHE A 97 23.53 16.48 -5.69
C PHE A 97 23.38 18.01 -5.79
N THR A 98 24.40 18.78 -5.42
CA THR A 98 24.59 20.13 -5.98
C THR A 98 26.03 20.29 -6.43
N GLY A 99 26.27 20.03 -7.71
CA GLY A 99 27.36 20.70 -8.40
C GLY A 99 26.96 22.15 -8.70
N LEU A 100 27.82 23.12 -8.35
CA LEU A 100 28.15 24.34 -9.11
C LEU A 100 29.06 25.30 -8.30
N ASN A 101 30.32 25.41 -8.76
CA ASN A 101 31.30 26.52 -8.72
C ASN A 101 31.63 27.28 -7.42
N PRO A 102 32.92 27.58 -7.23
CA PRO A 102 33.43 28.90 -7.63
C PRO A 102 34.42 28.91 -8.80
#